data_AF-A0A3D5JZV2-F1
#
_entry.id   AF-A0A3D5JZV2-F1
#
_cell.length_a   1.000
_cell.length_b   1.000
_cell.length_c   1.000
_cell.angle_alpha   90.00
_cell.angle_beta   90.00
_cell.angle_gamma   90.00
#
_symmetry.space_group_name_H-M   'P 1'
#
loop_
_entity.id
_entity.type
_entity.pdbx_description
1 polymer ?
#
loop_
_entity_poly.entity_id
_entity_poly.type
_entity_poly.pdbx_seq_one_letter_code
_entity_poly.pdbx_strand_id
1 'polypeptide(L)'
;RNERLNHTSKEIFRCLHSYEGSGAYQKLDQLFIAGGTGLEDQLRQQIQSGSEAACKRMPLPTAIRLPDDKAEDAARALTSLGLALGFVDERGLTVNFLSPKRPVVRRNEGRTKWLLGVCLLLAAVVMLFSFRNRYESEAKSNYEKLNQTWSKLNKGDRANKIVNRTGRAVLDWQNESKDWLGHFAFISSVLPQCDKVYLTSLGT
;
A
#
# COMPACT_ATOMS: atom_id res chain seq x y z
N ARG A 1 -7.96 65.53 31.55
CA ARG A 1 -7.62 64.16 32.02
C ARG A 1 -8.71 63.61 32.93
N ASN A 2 -9.05 64.29 34.04
CA ASN A 2 -10.09 63.84 34.98
C ASN A 2 -11.49 63.73 34.36
N GLU A 3 -11.89 64.64 33.46
CA GLU A 3 -13.19 64.52 32.76
C GLU A 3 -13.31 63.25 31.92
N ARG A 4 -12.24 62.86 31.23
CA ARG A 4 -12.21 61.63 30.43
C ARG A 4 -12.31 60.39 31.31
N LEU A 5 -11.58 60.37 32.43
CA LEU A 5 -11.67 59.27 33.41
C LEU A 5 -13.08 59.16 34.01
N ASN A 6 -13.70 60.28 34.38
CA ASN A 6 -15.07 60.31 34.86
C ASN A 6 -16.06 59.79 33.81
N HIS A 7 -15.90 60.18 32.55
CA HIS A 7 -16.73 59.68 31.45
C HIS A 7 -16.54 58.17 31.26
N THR A 8 -15.30 57.69 31.22
CA THR A 8 -15.00 56.26 31.09
C THR A 8 -15.59 55.45 32.26
N SER A 9 -15.45 55.93 33.49
CA SER A 9 -16.03 55.27 34.67
C SER A 9 -17.55 55.20 34.58
N LYS A 10 -18.23 56.27 34.14
CA LYS A 10 -19.68 56.26 33.94
C LYS A 10 -20.12 55.25 32.88
N GLU A 11 -19.40 55.18 31.76
CA GLU A 11 -19.69 54.20 30.71
C GLU A 11 -19.47 52.76 31.18
N ILE A 12 -18.43 52.50 31.98
CA ILE A 12 -18.21 51.18 32.59
C ILE A 12 -19.39 50.78 33.46
N PHE A 13 -19.86 51.66 34.37
CA PHE A 13 -21.04 51.37 35.20
C PHE A 13 -22.30 51.18 34.36
N ARG A 14 -22.48 51.95 33.28
CA ARG A 14 -23.59 51.75 32.34
C ARG A 14 -23.56 50.36 31.70
N CYS A 15 -22.40 49.89 31.27
CA CYS A 15 -22.23 48.54 30.74
C CYS A 15 -22.48 47.46 31.81
N LEU A 16 -22.01 47.67 33.05
CA LEU A 16 -22.24 46.74 34.16
C LEU A 16 -23.73 46.62 34.49
N HIS A 17 -24.46 47.73 34.60
CA HIS A 17 -25.92 47.70 34.80
C HIS A 17 -26.67 47.08 33.62
N SER A 18 -26.18 47.27 32.39
CA SER A 18 -26.75 46.57 31.23
C SER A 18 -26.52 45.06 31.30
N TYR A 19 -25.41 44.60 31.88
CA TYR A 19 -25.12 43.18 32.09
C TYR A 19 -25.99 42.58 33.21
N GLU A 20 -26.25 43.34 34.28
CA GLU A 20 -27.19 42.97 35.36
C GLU A 20 -28.60 42.68 34.84
N GLY A 21 -29.05 43.43 33.84
CA GLY A 21 -30.35 43.20 33.18
C GLY A 21 -30.38 42.01 32.22
N SER A 22 -29.25 41.33 31.98
CA SER A 22 -29.20 40.19 31.07
C SER A 22 -29.65 38.89 31.76
N GLY A 23 -30.30 37.99 31.03
CA GLY A 23 -30.75 36.69 31.58
C GLY A 23 -29.61 35.75 32.01
N ALA A 24 -28.35 36.13 31.78
CA ALA A 24 -27.15 35.40 32.18
C ALA A 24 -26.40 36.11 33.33
N TYR A 25 -27.06 37.02 34.05
CA TYR A 25 -26.43 37.76 35.13
C TYR A 25 -25.92 36.85 36.25
N GLN A 26 -24.66 37.08 36.61
CA GLN A 26 -24.05 36.56 37.83
C GLN A 26 -23.43 37.74 38.58
N LYS A 27 -23.57 37.73 39.92
CA LYS A 27 -22.98 38.77 40.76
C LYS A 27 -21.47 38.81 40.55
N LEU A 28 -20.93 40.01 40.34
CA LEU A 28 -19.50 40.21 40.12
C LEU A 28 -18.77 40.33 41.45
N ASP A 29 -17.85 39.41 41.71
CA ASP A 29 -17.02 39.43 42.92
C ASP A 29 -15.74 40.28 42.73
N GLN A 30 -15.15 40.23 41.53
CA GLN A 30 -13.89 40.91 41.22
C GLN A 30 -13.92 41.57 39.85
N LEU A 31 -13.33 42.77 39.78
CA LEU A 31 -13.06 43.50 38.54
C LEU A 31 -11.55 43.56 38.32
N PHE A 32 -11.11 43.23 37.11
CA PHE A 32 -9.72 43.39 36.69
C PHE A 32 -9.59 44.45 35.62
N ILE A 33 -8.72 45.43 35.86
CA ILE A 33 -8.38 46.46 34.87
C ILE A 33 -7.11 46.02 34.15
N ALA A 34 -7.24 45.82 32.84
CA ALA A 34 -6.14 45.49 31.94
C ALA A 34 -5.90 46.62 30.93
N GLY A 35 -4.66 46.76 30.48
CA GLY A 35 -4.22 47.79 29.56
C GLY A 35 -2.78 48.23 29.82
N GLY A 36 -2.36 49.31 29.16
CA GLY A 36 -1.13 50.03 29.54
C GLY A 36 -1.11 51.44 28.98
N THR A 37 -2.22 52.14 29.18
CA THR A 37 -2.38 53.57 28.94
C THR A 37 -1.71 54.43 30.01
N GLY A 38 -1.33 53.84 31.16
CA GLY A 38 -0.79 54.56 32.32
C GLY A 38 -1.88 55.23 33.19
N LEU A 39 -3.15 54.89 32.94
CA LEU A 39 -4.31 55.43 33.65
C LEU A 39 -5.00 54.39 34.53
N GLU A 40 -4.53 53.14 34.51
CA GLU A 40 -5.18 51.99 35.11
C GLU A 40 -5.34 52.14 36.63
N ASP A 41 -4.33 52.66 37.33
CA ASP A 41 -4.38 52.85 38.78
C ASP A 41 -5.35 53.96 39.20
N GLN A 42 -5.44 55.04 38.40
CA GLN A 42 -6.40 56.12 38.63
C GLN A 42 -7.83 55.64 38.40
N LEU A 43 -8.05 54.87 37.33
CA LEU A 43 -9.34 54.29 37.01
C LEU A 43 -9.78 53.27 38.08
N ARG A 44 -8.83 52.44 38.56
CA ARG A 44 -9.06 51.49 39.66
C ARG A 44 -9.58 52.18 40.91
N GLN A 45 -8.93 53.27 41.32
CA GLN A 45 -9.35 54.02 42.51
C GLN A 45 -10.76 54.59 42.36
N GLN A 46 -11.09 55.13 41.19
CA GLN A 46 -12.44 55.66 40.93
C GLN A 46 -13.50 54.57 40.94
N ILE A 47 -13.27 53.44 40.25
CA ILE A 47 -14.23 52.34 40.19
C ILE A 47 -14.40 51.68 41.57
N GLN A 48 -13.32 51.49 42.33
CA GLN A 48 -13.36 50.92 43.67
C GLN A 48 -14.23 51.74 44.64
N SER A 49 -14.28 53.08 44.46
CA SER A 49 -15.10 53.94 45.30
C SER A 49 -16.60 53.85 45.00
N GLY A 50 -16.97 53.41 43.78
CA GLY A 50 -18.35 53.33 43.30
C GLY A 50 -18.91 51.91 43.19
N SER A 51 -18.16 50.87 43.56
CA SER A 51 -18.56 49.48 43.40
C SER A 51 -18.24 48.67 44.66
N GLU A 52 -19.12 47.72 45.00
CA GLU A 52 -18.88 46.73 46.05
C GLU A 52 -17.89 45.63 45.63
N ALA A 53 -17.66 45.46 44.31
CA ALA A 53 -16.75 44.45 43.79
C ALA A 53 -15.29 44.84 44.02
N ALA A 54 -14.42 43.86 44.29
CA ALA A 54 -13.00 44.13 44.48
C ALA A 54 -12.34 44.46 43.14
N CYS A 55 -11.90 45.71 42.96
CA CYS A 55 -11.27 46.20 41.74
C CYS A 55 -9.74 46.17 41.85
N LYS A 56 -9.10 45.33 41.04
CA LYS A 56 -7.65 45.12 41.01
C LYS A 56 -7.09 45.39 39.61
N ARG A 57 -5.80 45.73 39.54
CA ARG A 57 -5.07 45.68 38.27
C ARG A 57 -4.91 44.22 37.86
N MET A 58 -5.01 43.93 36.57
CA MET A 58 -4.81 42.58 36.06
C MET A 58 -3.43 42.07 36.49
N PRO A 59 -3.34 40.94 37.22
CA PRO A 59 -2.06 40.38 37.59
C PRO A 59 -1.31 39.89 36.35
N LEU A 60 0.02 39.95 36.43
CA LEU A 60 0.87 39.46 35.36
C LEU A 60 0.81 37.93 35.28
N PRO A 61 0.81 37.35 34.07
CA PRO A 61 0.77 35.91 33.91
C PRO A 61 2.03 35.28 34.51
N THR A 62 1.87 34.56 35.62
CA THR A 62 2.97 33.96 36.38
C THR A 62 3.57 32.71 35.69
N ALA A 63 2.80 32.09 34.79
CA ALA A 63 3.24 30.92 34.03
C ALA A 63 4.34 31.23 33.01
N ILE A 64 4.51 32.51 32.65
CA ILE A 64 5.49 32.95 31.66
C ILE A 64 6.60 33.69 32.41
N ARG A 65 7.82 33.18 32.33
CA ARG A 65 9.00 33.87 32.88
C ARG A 65 9.31 35.10 32.02
N LEU A 66 8.70 36.21 32.37
CA LEU A 66 8.97 37.50 31.77
C LEU A 66 10.24 38.10 32.39
N PRO A 67 11.11 38.74 31.58
CA PRO A 67 12.15 39.62 32.09
C PRO A 67 11.57 40.73 32.99
N ASP A 68 12.24 41.03 34.10
CA ASP A 68 11.76 41.99 35.11
C ASP A 68 11.53 43.40 34.54
N ASP A 69 12.23 43.77 33.47
CA ASP A 69 12.12 45.05 32.77
C ASP A 69 10.88 45.16 31.86
N LYS A 70 10.17 44.05 31.60
CA LYS A 70 9.04 44.00 30.65
C LYS A 70 7.69 43.67 31.28
N ALA A 71 7.61 43.75 32.60
CA ALA A 71 6.37 43.51 33.34
C ALA A 71 5.21 44.40 32.86
N GLU A 72 5.43 45.70 32.66
CA GLU A 72 4.35 46.59 32.21
C GLU A 72 3.89 46.32 30.77
N ASP A 73 4.80 45.88 29.89
CA ASP A 73 4.47 45.55 28.51
C ASP A 73 3.66 44.26 28.40
N ALA A 74 3.82 43.33 29.35
CA ALA A 74 3.00 42.12 29.41
C ALA A 74 1.52 42.43 29.69
N ALA A 75 1.23 43.43 30.53
CA ALA A 75 -0.15 43.86 30.77
C ALA A 75 -0.81 44.47 29.52
N ARG A 76 -0.02 45.18 28.69
CA ARG A 76 -0.46 45.67 27.37
C ARG A 76 -0.70 44.55 26.38
N ALA A 77 0.15 43.52 26.43
CA ALA A 77 0.14 42.39 25.51
C ALA A 77 -0.81 41.26 25.95
N LEU A 78 -1.75 41.49 26.88
CA LEU A 78 -2.60 40.44 27.43
C LEU A 78 -3.36 39.65 26.34
N THR A 79 -3.90 40.34 25.34
CA THR A 79 -4.63 39.71 24.23
C THR A 79 -3.72 38.84 23.38
N SER A 80 -2.52 39.31 23.03
CA SER A 80 -1.57 38.54 22.23
C SER A 80 -0.98 37.37 23.01
N LEU A 81 -0.75 37.54 24.32
CA LEU A 81 -0.37 36.45 25.22
C LEU A 81 -1.47 35.38 25.31
N GLY A 82 -2.73 35.77 25.45
CA GLY A 82 -3.86 34.84 25.45
C GLY A 82 -3.98 34.05 24.16
N LEU A 83 -3.78 34.71 23.01
CA LEU A 83 -3.77 34.04 21.70
C LEU A 83 -2.59 33.07 21.54
N ALA A 84 -1.38 33.47 21.97
CA ALA A 84 -0.21 32.62 21.93
C ALA A 84 -0.36 31.39 22.86
N LEU A 85 -0.91 31.58 24.06
CA LEU A 85 -1.22 30.48 24.97
C LEU A 85 -2.22 29.50 24.36
N GLY A 86 -3.28 29.99 23.71
CA GLY A 86 -4.25 29.15 23.02
C GLY A 86 -3.69 28.38 21.82
N PHE A 87 -2.55 28.81 21.24
CA PHE A 87 -1.85 28.06 20.20
C PHE A 87 -1.04 26.88 20.75
N VAL A 88 -0.55 26.99 21.99
CA VAL A 88 0.25 25.96 22.67
C VAL A 88 -0.64 24.96 23.42
N ASP A 89 -1.86 25.36 23.80
CA ASP A 89 -2.82 24.48 24.48
C ASP A 89 -3.21 23.28 23.58
N GLU A 90 -3.22 22.07 24.14
CA GLU A 90 -3.61 20.83 23.45
C GLU A 90 -5.06 20.88 22.97
N ARG A 91 -5.91 21.65 23.65
CA ARG A 91 -7.31 21.88 23.26
C ARG A 91 -7.45 22.87 22.10
N GLY A 92 -6.38 23.59 21.77
CA GLY A 92 -6.35 24.68 20.79
C GLY A 92 -7.20 25.89 21.18
N LEU A 93 -7.27 26.87 20.28
CA LEU A 93 -8.18 28.01 20.44
C LEU A 93 -9.64 27.54 20.47
N THR A 94 -10.43 28.00 21.44
CA THR A 94 -11.88 27.76 21.52
C THR A 94 -12.61 28.21 20.26
N VAL A 95 -12.08 29.23 19.57
CA VAL A 95 -12.59 29.73 18.30
C VAL A 95 -11.48 29.69 17.26
N ASN A 96 -11.50 28.67 16.40
CA ASN A 96 -10.54 28.52 15.32
C ASN A 96 -11.12 28.96 13.97
N PHE A 97 -10.77 30.18 13.54
CA PHE A 97 -11.17 30.73 12.24
C PHE A 97 -10.45 30.08 11.04
N LEU A 98 -9.40 29.30 11.28
CA LEU A 98 -8.66 28.55 10.27
C LEU A 98 -9.24 27.16 10.01
N SER A 99 -10.31 26.77 10.72
CA SER A 99 -11.07 25.56 10.40
C SER A 99 -11.44 25.59 8.92
N PRO A 100 -11.17 24.51 8.15
CA PRO A 100 -11.37 24.56 6.71
C PRO A 100 -12.82 24.92 6.41
N LYS A 101 -13.02 25.90 5.52
CA LYS A 101 -14.34 26.39 5.08
C LYS A 101 -15.25 25.28 4.52
N ARG A 102 -14.71 24.08 4.32
CA ARG A 102 -15.41 22.86 3.92
C ARG A 102 -15.04 21.74 4.89
N PRO A 103 -16.01 20.94 5.37
CA PRO A 103 -15.70 19.77 6.16
C PRO A 103 -14.74 18.87 5.37
N VAL A 104 -13.80 18.23 6.07
CA VAL A 104 -12.89 17.25 5.48
C VAL A 104 -13.75 16.23 4.73
N VAL A 105 -13.67 16.24 3.39
CA VAL A 105 -14.42 15.30 2.56
C VAL A 105 -13.89 13.92 2.92
N ARG A 106 -14.71 13.14 3.65
CA ARG A 106 -14.42 11.73 3.91
C ARG A 106 -14.42 11.02 2.58
N ARG A 107 -13.22 10.88 2.00
CA ARG A 107 -13.00 10.11 0.78
C ARG A 107 -13.55 8.71 1.04
N ASN A 108 -14.41 8.22 0.16
CA ASN A 108 -15.12 6.96 0.40
C ASN A 108 -14.14 5.78 0.28
N GLU A 109 -13.44 5.50 1.38
CA GLU A 109 -12.37 4.50 1.44
C GLU A 109 -12.87 3.11 1.03
N GLY A 110 -14.13 2.78 1.32
CA GLY A 110 -14.74 1.51 0.93
C GLY A 110 -14.78 1.32 -0.59
N ARG A 111 -15.22 2.35 -1.32
CA ARG A 111 -15.24 2.33 -2.80
C ARG A 111 -13.83 2.24 -3.38
N THR A 112 -12.86 2.96 -2.81
CA THR A 112 -11.47 2.93 -3.29
C THR A 112 -10.81 1.58 -3.04
N LYS A 113 -10.98 0.99 -1.85
CA LYS A 113 -10.47 -0.36 -1.51
C LYS A 113 -11.09 -1.43 -2.42
N TRP A 114 -12.40 -1.33 -2.70
CA TRP A 114 -13.08 -2.26 -3.60
C TRP A 114 -12.55 -2.16 -5.04
N LEU A 115 -12.42 -0.95 -5.58
CA LEU A 115 -11.85 -0.73 -6.92
C LEU A 115 -10.41 -1.27 -7.03
N LEU A 116 -9.60 -1.06 -6.01
CA LEU A 116 -8.22 -1.57 -5.96
C LEU A 116 -8.20 -3.11 -5.92
N GLY A 117 -9.13 -3.72 -5.18
CA GLY A 117 -9.32 -5.17 -5.18
C GLY A 117 -9.72 -5.73 -6.56
N VAL A 118 -10.63 -5.07 -7.27
CA VAL A 118 -11.03 -5.47 -8.63
C VAL A 118 -9.85 -5.36 -9.61
N CYS A 119 -9.07 -4.28 -9.54
CA CYS A 119 -7.88 -4.11 -10.37
C CYS A 119 -6.83 -5.21 -10.11
N LEU A 120 -6.58 -5.55 -8.84
CA LEU A 120 -5.65 -6.63 -8.49
C LEU A 120 -6.12 -7.99 -9.00
N LEU A 121 -7.42 -8.28 -8.91
CA LEU A 121 -7.99 -9.54 -9.40
C LEU A 121 -7.85 -9.65 -10.92
N LEU A 122 -8.16 -8.57 -11.66
CA LEU A 122 -7.96 -8.54 -13.11
C LEU A 122 -6.50 -8.75 -13.50
N ALA A 123 -5.56 -8.08 -12.81
CA ALA A 123 -4.14 -8.24 -13.06
C ALA A 123 -3.67 -9.70 -12.81
N ALA A 124 -4.17 -10.34 -11.75
CA ALA A 124 -3.84 -11.74 -11.44
C ALA A 124 -4.36 -12.70 -12.53
N VAL A 125 -5.58 -12.49 -13.04
CA VAL A 125 -6.15 -13.31 -14.12
C VAL A 125 -5.33 -13.18 -15.41
N VAL A 126 -4.96 -11.95 -15.79
CA VAL A 126 -4.13 -11.72 -16.98
C VAL A 126 -2.75 -12.37 -16.82
N MET A 127 -2.14 -12.27 -15.64
CA MET A 127 -0.87 -12.90 -15.35
C MET A 127 -0.96 -14.43 -15.46
N LEU A 128 -1.96 -15.06 -14.84
CA LEU A 128 -2.18 -16.50 -14.92
C LEU A 128 -2.39 -16.99 -16.36
N PHE A 129 -3.20 -16.27 -17.14
CA PHE A 129 -3.43 -16.60 -18.53
C PHE A 129 -2.16 -16.50 -19.37
N SER A 130 -1.35 -15.46 -19.13
CA SER A 130 -0.06 -15.28 -19.81
C SER A 130 0.91 -16.42 -19.50
N PHE A 131 1.01 -16.84 -18.23
CA PHE A 131 1.84 -17.97 -17.84
C PHE A 131 1.37 -19.26 -18.50
N ARG A 132 0.07 -19.57 -18.44
CA ARG A 132 -0.50 -20.76 -19.06
C ARG A 132 -0.18 -20.81 -20.55
N ASN A 133 -0.40 -19.72 -21.26
CA ASN A 133 -0.18 -19.66 -22.70
C ASN A 133 1.30 -19.88 -23.06
N ARG A 134 2.23 -19.36 -22.25
CA ARG A 134 3.66 -19.59 -22.45
C ARG A 134 4.04 -21.06 -22.28
N TYR A 135 3.57 -21.71 -21.22
CA TYR A 135 3.84 -23.13 -20.98
C TYR A 135 3.22 -24.02 -22.07
N GLU A 136 2.00 -23.73 -22.50
CA GLU A 136 1.33 -24.49 -23.56
C GLU A 136 2.06 -24.34 -24.91
N SER A 137 2.51 -23.13 -25.24
CA SER A 137 3.31 -22.87 -26.44
C SER A 137 4.64 -23.63 -26.44
N GLU A 138 5.35 -23.61 -25.31
CA GLU A 138 6.62 -24.33 -25.16
C GLU A 138 6.40 -25.86 -25.28
N ALA A 139 5.39 -26.39 -24.59
CA ALA A 139 5.02 -27.80 -24.67
C ALA A 139 4.64 -28.23 -26.10
N LYS A 140 3.83 -27.42 -26.81
CA LYS A 140 3.48 -27.66 -28.22
C LYS A 140 4.72 -27.66 -29.12
N SER A 141 5.61 -26.68 -28.94
CA SER A 141 6.83 -26.59 -29.74
C SER A 141 7.75 -27.80 -29.55
N ASN A 142 7.85 -28.31 -28.31
CA ASN A 142 8.65 -29.50 -27.99
C ASN A 142 8.00 -30.76 -28.55
N TYR A 143 6.67 -30.87 -28.44
CA TYR A 143 5.91 -31.96 -29.03
C TYR A 143 6.07 -32.00 -30.56
N GLU A 144 5.98 -30.85 -31.24
CA GLU A 144 6.17 -30.75 -32.68
C GLU A 144 7.58 -31.15 -33.11
N LYS A 145 8.62 -30.68 -32.41
CA LYS A 145 10.01 -31.09 -32.65
C LYS A 145 10.18 -32.61 -32.46
N LEU A 146 9.61 -33.18 -31.41
CA LEU A 146 9.69 -34.60 -31.14
C LEU A 146 8.92 -35.43 -32.17
N ASN A 147 7.76 -34.96 -32.60
CA ASN A 147 6.98 -35.61 -33.66
C ASN A 147 7.69 -35.55 -35.02
N GLN A 148 8.35 -34.43 -35.32
CA GLN A 148 9.17 -34.30 -36.53
C GLN A 148 10.35 -35.26 -36.51
N THR A 149 11.10 -35.34 -35.40
CA THR A 149 12.22 -36.28 -35.28
C THR A 149 11.73 -37.73 -35.33
N TRP A 150 10.67 -38.07 -34.60
CA TRP A 150 10.05 -39.39 -34.64
C TRP A 150 9.61 -39.78 -36.05
N SER A 151 8.95 -38.88 -36.78
CA SER A 151 8.51 -39.16 -38.16
C SER A 151 9.69 -39.37 -39.12
N LYS A 152 10.80 -38.64 -38.95
CA LYS A 152 12.04 -38.85 -39.72
C LYS A 152 12.66 -40.21 -39.40
N LEU A 153 12.80 -40.54 -38.11
CA LEU A 153 13.34 -41.84 -37.67
C LEU A 153 12.46 -43.00 -38.15
N ASN A 154 11.14 -42.89 -38.02
CA ASN A 154 10.20 -43.92 -38.46
C ASN A 154 10.24 -44.12 -39.99
N LYS A 155 10.42 -43.06 -40.78
CA LYS A 155 10.65 -43.19 -42.23
C LYS A 155 11.96 -43.93 -42.53
N GLY A 156 13.04 -43.60 -41.81
CA GLY A 156 14.32 -44.30 -41.92
C GLY A 156 14.23 -45.78 -41.53
N ASP A 157 13.56 -46.09 -40.41
CA ASP A 157 13.36 -47.47 -39.95
C ASP A 157 12.50 -48.28 -40.94
N ARG A 158 11.46 -47.66 -41.52
CA ARG A 158 10.66 -48.28 -42.59
C ARG A 158 11.48 -48.57 -43.84
N ALA A 159 12.33 -47.64 -44.27
CA ALA A 159 13.22 -47.84 -45.42
C ALA A 159 14.24 -48.95 -45.15
N ASN A 160 14.75 -49.03 -43.92
CA ASN A 160 15.77 -50.00 -43.51
C ASN A 160 15.18 -51.30 -42.95
N LYS A 161 13.86 -51.52 -43.06
CA LYS A 161 13.18 -52.70 -42.50
C LYS A 161 13.78 -54.02 -42.99
N ILE A 162 14.18 -54.09 -44.25
CA ILE A 162 14.82 -55.27 -44.84
C ILE A 162 16.21 -55.46 -44.22
N VAL A 163 17.02 -54.41 -44.15
CA VAL A 163 18.37 -54.44 -43.57
C VAL A 163 18.33 -54.82 -42.08
N ASN A 164 17.37 -54.28 -41.32
CA ASN A 164 17.18 -54.62 -39.92
C ASN A 164 16.73 -56.08 -39.75
N ARG A 165 15.89 -56.60 -40.66
CA ARG A 165 15.45 -58.00 -40.64
C ARG A 165 16.58 -58.96 -41.02
N THR A 166 17.37 -58.63 -42.04
CA THR A 166 18.52 -59.46 -42.46
C THR A 166 19.62 -59.42 -41.41
N GLY A 167 19.92 -58.26 -40.84
CA GLY A 167 20.86 -58.12 -39.73
C GLY A 167 20.44 -58.95 -38.51
N ARG A 168 19.15 -58.90 -38.13
CA ARG A 168 18.61 -59.78 -37.07
C ARG A 168 18.72 -61.26 -37.42
N ALA A 169 18.39 -61.66 -38.65
CA ALA A 169 18.52 -63.04 -39.08
C ALA A 169 19.98 -63.55 -39.01
N VAL A 170 20.95 -62.71 -39.37
CA VAL A 170 22.38 -63.04 -39.25
C VAL A 170 22.81 -63.14 -37.80
N LEU A 171 22.39 -62.22 -36.93
CA LEU A 171 22.62 -62.29 -35.49
C LEU A 171 21.98 -63.54 -34.87
N ASP A 172 20.76 -63.87 -35.27
CA ASP A 172 20.05 -65.07 -34.82
C ASP A 172 20.80 -66.33 -35.28
N TRP A 173 21.26 -66.40 -36.54
CA TRP A 173 22.08 -67.51 -37.02
C TRP A 173 23.39 -67.66 -36.26
N GLN A 174 24.06 -66.54 -35.97
CA GLN A 174 25.29 -66.54 -35.18
C GLN A 174 25.03 -67.04 -33.75
N ASN A 175 23.94 -66.59 -33.11
CA ASN A 175 23.56 -66.97 -31.76
C ASN A 175 23.08 -68.42 -31.67
N GLU A 176 22.42 -68.93 -32.71
CA GLU A 176 21.90 -70.30 -32.74
C GLU A 176 23.02 -71.35 -32.88
N SER A 177 24.24 -70.95 -33.28
CA SER A 177 25.46 -71.77 -33.22
C SER A 177 25.35 -73.18 -33.83
N LYS A 178 24.49 -73.36 -34.85
CA LYS A 178 24.31 -74.67 -35.50
C LYS A 178 25.57 -75.03 -36.30
N ASP A 179 26.11 -76.22 -36.07
CA ASP A 179 27.26 -76.75 -36.80
C ASP A 179 26.87 -77.17 -38.23
N TRP A 180 26.70 -76.18 -39.09
CA TRP A 180 26.33 -76.36 -40.50
C TRP A 180 27.41 -77.14 -41.27
N LEU A 181 28.68 -77.07 -40.87
CA LEU A 181 29.76 -77.87 -41.45
C LEU A 181 29.55 -79.35 -41.15
N GLY A 182 29.25 -79.70 -39.90
CA GLY A 182 28.91 -81.07 -39.51
C GLY A 182 27.68 -81.59 -40.26
N HIS A 183 26.63 -80.78 -40.39
CA HIS A 183 25.42 -81.17 -41.13
C HIS A 183 25.69 -81.34 -42.63
N PHE A 184 26.52 -80.48 -43.24
CA PHE A 184 26.89 -80.60 -44.65
C PHE A 184 27.76 -81.83 -44.91
N ALA A 185 28.71 -82.12 -44.01
CA ALA A 185 29.51 -83.34 -44.06
C ALA A 185 28.61 -84.59 -43.99
N PHE A 186 27.63 -84.62 -43.08
CA PHE A 186 26.65 -85.70 -43.01
C PHE A 186 25.86 -85.86 -44.30
N ILE A 187 25.29 -84.79 -44.85
CA ILE A 187 24.51 -84.84 -46.11
C ILE A 187 25.39 -85.31 -47.27
N SER A 188 26.64 -84.83 -47.36
CA SER A 188 27.58 -85.26 -48.40
C SER A 188 27.96 -86.73 -48.29
N SER A 189 27.91 -87.31 -47.09
CA SER A 189 28.17 -88.73 -46.86
C SER A 189 26.99 -89.64 -47.20
N VAL A 190 25.76 -89.11 -47.12
CA VAL A 190 24.52 -89.87 -47.36
C VAL A 190 24.07 -89.75 -48.82
N LEU A 191 24.37 -88.64 -49.49
CA LEU A 191 24.05 -88.47 -50.90
C LEU A 191 24.93 -89.37 -51.79
N PRO A 192 24.34 -90.03 -52.81
CA PRO A 192 25.12 -90.80 -53.77
C PRO A 192 26.04 -89.87 -54.59
N GLN A 193 27.18 -90.41 -55.04
CA GLN A 193 28.14 -89.69 -55.88
C GLN A 193 27.43 -89.04 -57.09
N CYS A 194 27.79 -87.78 -57.39
CA CYS A 194 27.11 -86.90 -58.35
C CYS A 194 26.95 -87.47 -59.77
N ASP A 195 27.62 -88.57 -60.10
CA ASP A 195 27.47 -89.29 -61.37
C ASP A 195 26.11 -89.99 -61.55
N LYS A 196 25.26 -90.07 -60.50
CA LYS A 196 23.97 -90.79 -60.55
C LYS A 196 22.72 -89.94 -60.31
N VAL A 197 22.85 -88.63 -60.13
CA VAL A 197 21.70 -87.75 -59.83
C VAL A 197 21.38 -86.89 -61.05
N TYR A 198 20.53 -87.41 -61.94
CA TYR A 198 19.90 -86.59 -62.98
C TYR A 198 18.74 -85.83 -62.34
N LEU A 199 18.88 -84.52 -62.16
CA LEU A 199 17.75 -83.64 -61.88
C LEU A 199 16.83 -83.64 -63.10
N THR A 200 15.79 -84.47 -63.08
CA THR A 200 14.86 -84.62 -64.21
C THR A 200 13.79 -83.52 -64.27
N SER A 201 13.65 -82.68 -63.25
CA SER A 201 12.74 -81.54 -63.25
C SER A 201 13.03 -80.62 -62.07
N LEU A 202 13.30 -79.34 -62.35
CA LEU A 202 13.15 -78.26 -61.39
C LEU A 202 11.77 -77.66 -61.64
N GLY A 203 10.81 -77.99 -60.77
CA GLY A 203 9.47 -77.42 -60.84
C GLY A 203 9.51 -75.91 -60.69
N THR A 204 8.90 -75.21 -61.64
CA THR A 204 8.56 -73.78 -61.58
C THR A 204 7.52 -73.51 -60.50
#